data_AF-A0A8R1HZJ3-F1
#
_entry.id   AF-A0A8R1HZJ3-F1
#
_cell.length_a   1.000
_cell.length_b   1.000
_cell.length_c   1.000
_cell.angle_alpha   90.00
_cell.angle_beta   90.00
_cell.angle_gamma   90.00
#
_symmetry.space_group_name_H-M   'P 1'
#
loop_
_entity.id
_entity.type
_entity.pdbx_description
1 polymer ?
#
loop_
_entity_poly.entity_id
_entity_poly.type
_entity_poly.pdbx_seq_one_letter_code
_entity_poly.pdbx_strand_id
1 'polypeptide(L)'
;MRTRDSAHLFDLWEEEGVPLYLRPYKIVCIGCDAGLIEPVLDTLSLHQIKRNLNNLFRKNGVTATPTLRNHFENLFGSISSETYVNAQKKFIQSTAAYSLVSYFLQLKDRHNGNILLDMEGHLIHIDYGFWLSSSPKNLGFETAPFKLTSEIIEVMGGVDSDMFLYYKSLLLRGIMAARKHYRRIVSLAEIMSTGSKMQCFRAGIETVRSLESRFHISSTDEQLQQIVDSLVDGSRDNYTTRFYDSFQYYTNGIH
;
A
#
# COMPACT_ATOMS: atom_id res chain seq x y z
N MET A 1 -11.00 25.89 -14.87
CA MET A 1 -11.47 25.49 -13.53
C MET A 1 -11.12 24.01 -13.37
N ARG A 2 -9.96 23.68 -12.79
CA ARG A 2 -9.58 22.28 -12.52
C ARG A 2 -10.40 21.83 -11.31
N THR A 3 -11.34 20.92 -11.50
CA THR A 3 -11.94 20.16 -10.40
C THR A 3 -10.80 19.42 -9.72
N ARG A 4 -10.40 19.87 -8.53
CA ARG A 4 -9.52 19.08 -7.66
C ARG A 4 -10.33 17.85 -7.27
N ASP A 5 -10.06 16.73 -7.90
CA ASP A 5 -10.58 15.44 -7.47
C ASP A 5 -9.97 15.16 -6.09
N SER A 6 -10.73 15.40 -5.02
CA SER A 6 -10.23 15.42 -3.65
C SER A 6 -9.92 14.01 -3.15
N ALA A 7 -8.64 13.71 -2.98
CA ALA A 7 -8.19 12.52 -2.30
C ALA A 7 -7.91 12.91 -0.84
N HIS A 8 -8.91 12.78 0.04
CA HIS A 8 -8.90 13.38 1.38
C HIS A 8 -7.66 13.04 2.25
N LEU A 9 -7.10 11.83 2.13
CA LEU A 9 -5.85 11.47 2.82
C LEU A 9 -4.61 12.13 2.19
N PHE A 10 -4.58 12.23 0.86
CA PHE A 10 -3.51 12.89 0.12
C PHE A 10 -3.48 14.38 0.40
N ASP A 11 -4.65 15.04 0.28
CA ASP A 11 -4.80 16.48 0.53
C ASP A 11 -4.36 16.82 1.96
N LEU A 12 -4.68 15.95 2.93
CA LEU A 12 -4.29 16.10 4.33
C LEU A 12 -2.78 16.03 4.53
N TRP A 13 -2.10 15.04 3.94
CA TRP A 13 -0.66 14.91 4.08
C TRP A 13 0.09 16.06 3.38
N GLU A 14 -0.45 16.57 2.28
CA GLU A 14 0.03 17.78 1.61
C GLU A 14 -0.15 19.02 2.51
N GLU A 15 -1.33 19.21 3.14
CA GLU A 15 -1.61 20.29 4.09
C GLU A 15 -0.63 20.30 5.28
N GLU A 16 -0.26 19.11 5.79
CA GLU A 16 0.64 18.94 6.94
C GLU A 16 2.14 18.87 6.55
N GLY A 17 2.46 19.01 5.26
CA GLY A 17 3.85 18.95 4.76
C GLY A 17 4.53 17.60 4.98
N VAL A 18 3.76 16.52 5.04
CA VAL A 18 4.29 15.15 5.14
C VAL A 18 4.52 14.64 3.72
N PRO A 19 5.76 14.28 3.33
CA PRO A 19 6.08 13.94 1.95
C PRO A 19 5.69 12.49 1.63
N LEU A 20 4.40 12.19 1.74
CA LEU A 20 3.79 10.93 1.35
C LEU A 20 3.23 11.07 -0.06
N TYR A 21 3.39 10.02 -0.86
CA TYR A 21 2.95 10.03 -2.25
C TYR A 21 1.82 9.05 -2.47
N LEU A 22 0.69 9.53 -3.01
CA LEU A 22 -0.39 8.68 -3.51
C LEU A 22 -0.66 9.04 -4.96
N ARG A 23 -0.98 8.02 -5.77
CA ARG A 23 -1.52 8.21 -7.11
C ARG A 23 -2.99 7.81 -7.12
N PRO A 24 -3.92 8.71 -6.75
CA PRO A 24 -5.34 8.45 -6.95
C PRO A 24 -5.63 8.39 -8.45
N TYR A 25 -6.39 7.39 -8.87
CA TYR A 25 -6.89 7.23 -10.24
C TYR A 25 -8.41 7.23 -10.22
N LYS A 26 -9.03 7.76 -11.28
CA LYS A 26 -10.47 7.97 -11.31
C LYS A 26 -11.22 6.66 -11.44
N ILE A 27 -12.27 6.54 -10.61
CA ILE A 27 -13.25 5.47 -10.70
C ILE A 27 -14.62 6.13 -10.86
N VAL A 28 -15.33 5.77 -11.91
CA VAL A 28 -16.68 6.28 -12.20
C VAL A 28 -17.64 5.11 -12.21
N CYS A 29 -18.53 5.05 -11.23
CA CYS A 29 -19.64 4.09 -11.21
C CYS A 29 -20.72 4.56 -12.19
N ILE A 30 -21.03 3.73 -13.20
CA ILE A 30 -22.06 4.01 -14.22
C ILE A 30 -23.35 3.26 -13.89
N GLY A 31 -23.25 2.14 -13.17
CA GLY A 31 -24.38 1.34 -12.71
C GLY A 31 -24.00 0.51 -11.48
N CYS A 32 -24.89 -0.40 -11.09
CA CYS A 32 -24.68 -1.28 -9.93
C CYS A 32 -23.58 -2.34 -10.17
N ASP A 33 -23.34 -2.68 -11.44
CA ASP A 33 -22.43 -3.71 -11.92
C ASP A 33 -21.50 -3.20 -13.04
N ALA A 34 -21.49 -1.89 -13.28
CA ALA A 34 -20.72 -1.25 -14.34
C ALA A 34 -20.00 0.00 -13.84
N GLY A 35 -18.74 0.14 -14.23
CA GLY A 35 -17.94 1.33 -13.94
C GLY A 35 -16.75 1.44 -14.88
N LEU A 36 -16.14 2.62 -14.90
CA LEU A 36 -14.91 2.91 -15.60
C LEU A 36 -13.79 3.17 -14.60
N ILE A 37 -12.61 2.65 -14.91
CA ILE A 37 -11.40 2.85 -14.12
C ILE A 37 -10.36 3.49 -15.03
N GLU A 38 -9.78 4.60 -14.59
CA GLU A 38 -8.65 5.23 -15.27
C GLU A 38 -7.43 4.30 -15.22
N PRO A 39 -6.82 3.97 -16.38
CA PRO A 39 -5.62 3.14 -16.41
C PRO A 39 -4.43 3.93 -15.86
N VAL A 40 -3.64 3.28 -15.00
CA VAL A 40 -2.36 3.83 -14.54
C VAL A 40 -1.29 3.49 -15.57
N LEU A 41 -0.87 4.50 -16.35
CA LEU A 41 0.11 4.33 -17.42
C LEU A 41 1.53 4.16 -16.86
N ASP A 42 2.44 3.65 -17.70
CA ASP A 42 3.87 3.50 -17.41
C ASP A 42 4.17 2.74 -16.11
N THR A 43 3.40 1.69 -15.87
CA THR A 43 3.52 0.83 -14.70
C THR A 43 3.60 -0.64 -15.06
N LEU A 44 4.25 -1.42 -14.21
CA LEU A 44 4.19 -2.87 -14.21
C LEU A 44 3.83 -3.37 -12.81
N SER A 45 3.05 -4.44 -12.74
CA SER A 45 2.84 -5.10 -11.45
C SER A 45 4.13 -5.74 -10.93
N LEU A 46 4.31 -5.81 -9.62
CA LEU A 46 5.46 -6.49 -9.01
C LEU A 46 5.56 -7.95 -9.47
N HIS A 47 4.40 -8.57 -9.70
CA HIS A 47 4.33 -9.90 -10.29
C HIS A 47 4.91 -9.95 -11.72
N GLN A 48 4.49 -9.06 -12.62
CA GLN A 48 5.04 -8.98 -13.98
C GLN A 48 6.53 -8.68 -13.98
N ILE A 49 7.00 -7.79 -13.10
CA ILE A 49 8.42 -7.47 -12.94
C ILE A 49 9.20 -8.74 -12.58
N LYS A 50 8.72 -9.48 -11.58
CA LYS A 50 9.37 -10.72 -11.13
C LYS A 50 9.41 -11.78 -12.23
N ARG A 51 8.31 -11.96 -12.98
CA ARG A 51 8.29 -12.85 -14.14
C ARG A 51 9.29 -12.43 -15.22
N ASN A 52 9.32 -11.14 -15.57
CA ASN A 52 10.22 -10.62 -16.60
C ASN A 52 11.69 -10.83 -16.20
N LEU A 53 12.04 -10.53 -14.94
CA LEU A 53 13.38 -10.76 -14.42
C LEU A 53 13.76 -12.24 -14.41
N ASN A 54 12.86 -13.13 -13.98
CA ASN A 54 13.10 -14.57 -13.99
C ASN A 54 13.43 -15.08 -15.41
N ASN A 55 12.70 -14.58 -16.42
CA ASN A 55 12.95 -14.93 -17.82
C ASN A 55 14.32 -14.39 -18.31
N LEU A 56 14.70 -13.19 -17.90
CA LEU A 56 16.01 -12.60 -18.23
C LEU A 56 17.17 -13.39 -17.59
N PHE A 57 17.06 -13.71 -16.30
CA PHE A 57 18.09 -14.46 -15.56
C PHE A 57 18.28 -15.86 -16.14
N ARG A 58 17.18 -16.56 -16.45
CA ARG A 58 17.22 -17.86 -17.13
C ARG A 58 17.90 -17.80 -18.49
N LYS A 59 17.61 -16.78 -19.31
CA LYS A 59 18.28 -16.60 -20.61
C LYS A 59 19.77 -16.34 -20.47
N ASN A 60 20.18 -15.66 -19.41
CA ASN A 60 21.58 -15.35 -19.12
C ASN A 60 22.31 -16.46 -18.34
N GLY A 61 21.68 -17.61 -18.10
CA GLY A 61 22.28 -18.72 -17.36
C GLY A 61 22.50 -18.47 -15.88
N VAL A 62 21.88 -17.43 -15.31
CA VAL A 62 22.00 -17.08 -13.89
C VAL A 62 21.05 -17.96 -13.06
N THR A 63 21.60 -18.65 -12.07
CA THR A 63 20.84 -19.55 -11.18
C THR A 63 20.23 -18.86 -9.97
N ALA A 64 20.67 -17.63 -9.67
CA ALA A 64 20.13 -16.82 -8.59
C ALA A 64 18.68 -16.40 -8.86
N THR A 65 17.87 -16.29 -7.81
CA THR A 65 16.52 -15.73 -7.92
C THR A 65 16.61 -14.21 -7.98
N PRO A 66 16.08 -13.56 -9.02
CA PRO A 66 16.10 -12.11 -9.11
C PRO A 66 15.20 -11.46 -8.06
N THR A 67 15.65 -10.35 -7.50
CA THR A 67 14.93 -9.56 -6.50
C THR A 67 14.41 -8.25 -7.09
N LEU A 68 13.50 -7.59 -6.38
CA LEU A 68 13.01 -6.27 -6.77
C LEU A 68 14.14 -5.23 -6.79
N ARG A 69 15.16 -5.39 -5.93
CA ARG A 69 16.37 -4.57 -5.95
C ARG A 69 17.13 -4.69 -7.26
N ASN A 70 17.24 -5.90 -7.84
CA ASN A 70 17.86 -6.05 -9.15
C ASN A 70 17.08 -5.30 -10.24
N HIS A 71 15.74 -5.23 -10.14
CA HIS A 71 14.95 -4.42 -11.05
C HIS A 71 15.31 -2.93 -10.93
N PHE A 72 15.38 -2.43 -9.69
CA PHE A 72 15.74 -1.04 -9.39
C PHE A 72 17.14 -0.69 -9.92
N GLU A 73 18.13 -1.57 -9.72
CA GLU A 73 19.49 -1.36 -10.23
C GLU A 73 19.53 -1.35 -11.77
N ASN A 74 18.74 -2.22 -12.42
CA ASN A 74 18.64 -2.25 -13.89
C ASN A 74 17.98 -1.01 -14.48
N LEU A 75 17.00 -0.41 -13.80
CA LEU A 75 16.28 0.78 -14.28
C LEU A 75 16.99 2.08 -13.93
N PHE A 76 17.48 2.21 -12.69
CA PHE A 76 17.96 3.48 -12.14
C PHE A 76 19.48 3.54 -11.99
N GLY A 77 20.20 2.45 -12.28
CA GLY A 77 21.65 2.37 -12.19
C GLY A 77 22.17 1.92 -10.83
N SER A 78 23.45 2.22 -10.54
CA SER A 78 24.08 1.78 -9.29
C SER A 78 23.41 2.41 -8.07
N ILE A 79 23.49 1.72 -6.93
CA ILE A 79 22.90 2.18 -5.64
C ILE A 79 23.37 3.58 -5.23
N SER A 80 24.60 3.95 -5.61
CA SER A 80 25.21 5.25 -5.32
C SER A 80 24.84 6.37 -6.31
N SER A 81 24.14 6.02 -7.40
CA SER A 81 23.74 7.01 -8.41
C SER A 81 22.63 7.91 -7.88
N GLU A 82 22.64 9.18 -8.28
CA GLU A 82 21.59 10.13 -7.91
C GLU A 82 20.20 9.67 -8.39
N THR A 83 20.13 9.04 -9.56
CA THR A 83 18.91 8.46 -10.13
C THR A 83 18.34 7.37 -9.24
N TYR A 84 19.18 6.44 -8.75
CA TYR A 84 18.75 5.39 -7.84
C TYR A 84 18.27 5.97 -6.50
N VAL A 85 19.04 6.88 -5.90
CA VAL A 85 18.69 7.48 -4.60
C VAL A 85 17.35 8.23 -4.69
N ASN A 86 17.12 8.97 -5.77
CA ASN A 86 15.86 9.68 -5.99
C ASN A 86 14.68 8.72 -6.20
N ALA A 87 14.86 7.66 -7.00
CA ALA A 87 13.82 6.65 -7.21
C ALA A 87 13.51 5.86 -5.93
N GLN A 88 14.55 5.51 -5.15
CA GLN A 88 14.41 4.83 -3.86
C GLN A 88 13.63 5.71 -2.86
N LYS A 89 13.89 7.02 -2.84
CA LYS A 89 13.13 7.95 -2.00
C LYS A 89 11.64 8.00 -2.41
N LYS A 90 11.35 8.10 -3.70
CA LYS A 90 9.98 8.03 -4.25
C LYS A 90 9.28 6.71 -3.90
N PHE A 91 10.02 5.60 -3.98
CA PHE A 91 9.56 4.27 -3.57
C PHE A 91 9.17 4.24 -2.09
N ILE A 92 10.01 4.79 -1.20
CA ILE A 92 9.74 4.81 0.23
C ILE A 92 8.54 5.69 0.58
N GLN A 93 8.45 6.88 -0.04
CA GLN A 93 7.35 7.83 0.20
C GLN A 93 6.00 7.27 -0.23
N SER A 94 5.96 6.59 -1.38
CA SER A 94 4.77 5.94 -1.91
C SER A 94 4.42 4.68 -1.12
N THR A 95 5.41 3.83 -0.79
CA THR A 95 5.20 2.65 0.05
C THR A 95 4.64 3.02 1.42
N ALA A 96 5.20 4.03 2.10
CA ALA A 96 4.68 4.51 3.38
C ALA A 96 3.22 4.99 3.26
N ALA A 97 2.90 5.72 2.20
CA ALA A 97 1.55 6.23 1.99
C ALA A 97 0.55 5.08 1.80
N TYR A 98 0.86 4.12 0.93
CA TYR A 98 -0.02 2.97 0.68
C TYR A 98 -0.08 1.98 1.86
N SER A 99 0.97 1.88 2.69
CA SER A 99 0.93 1.17 3.97
C SER A 99 -0.10 1.79 4.92
N LEU A 100 -0.11 3.13 5.05
CA LEU A 100 -1.10 3.84 5.87
C LEU A 100 -2.51 3.73 5.31
N VAL A 101 -2.70 3.88 4.00
CA VAL A 101 -4.00 3.67 3.36
C VAL A 101 -4.51 2.26 3.63
N SER A 102 -3.65 1.24 3.47
CA SER A 102 -4.00 -0.16 3.73
C SER A 102 -4.39 -0.38 5.19
N TYR A 103 -3.65 0.23 6.12
CA TYR A 103 -3.94 0.17 7.54
C TYR A 103 -5.29 0.81 7.89
N PHE A 104 -5.51 2.07 7.51
CA PHE A 104 -6.73 2.81 7.84
C PHE A 104 -7.96 2.18 7.19
N LEU A 105 -7.89 1.86 5.90
CA LEU A 105 -9.02 1.33 5.15
C LEU A 105 -9.16 -0.19 5.27
N GLN A 106 -8.25 -0.88 5.96
CA GLN A 106 -8.23 -2.33 6.07
C GLN A 106 -8.31 -2.98 4.68
N LEU A 107 -7.47 -2.52 3.75
CA LEU A 107 -7.41 -3.10 2.42
C LEU A 107 -6.99 -4.56 2.51
N LYS A 108 -7.74 -5.42 1.83
CA LYS A 108 -7.48 -6.87 1.76
C LYS A 108 -7.07 -7.26 0.34
N ASP A 109 -6.68 -8.52 0.16
CA ASP A 109 -6.26 -9.09 -1.12
C ASP A 109 -5.06 -8.33 -1.72
N ARG A 110 -4.06 -8.04 -0.87
CA ARG A 110 -2.85 -7.29 -1.28
C ARG A 110 -1.77 -8.26 -1.73
N HIS A 111 -1.89 -8.75 -2.96
CA HIS A 111 -0.88 -9.59 -3.62
C HIS A 111 -0.04 -8.80 -4.64
N ASN A 112 1.06 -9.39 -5.10
CA ASN A 112 2.01 -8.74 -6.04
C ASN A 112 1.41 -8.34 -7.40
N GLY A 113 0.21 -8.82 -7.74
CA GLY A 113 -0.53 -8.41 -8.94
C GLY A 113 -1.28 -7.08 -8.76
N ASN A 114 -1.67 -6.75 -7.53
CA ASN A 114 -2.41 -5.53 -7.16
C ASN A 114 -1.49 -4.38 -6.75
N ILE A 115 -0.19 -4.57 -6.88
CA ILE A 115 0.82 -3.58 -6.53
C ILE A 115 1.65 -3.33 -7.78
N LEU A 116 1.59 -2.09 -8.25
CA LEU A 116 2.29 -1.59 -9.40
C LEU A 116 3.54 -0.83 -8.97
N LEU A 117 4.53 -0.80 -9.84
CA LEU A 117 5.69 0.07 -9.78
C LEU A 117 5.73 0.91 -11.07
N ASP A 118 5.85 2.22 -10.93
CA ASP A 118 6.01 3.12 -12.08
C ASP A 118 7.49 3.29 -12.49
N MET A 119 7.70 3.91 -13.64
CA MET A 119 9.05 4.15 -14.19
C MET A 119 9.86 5.20 -13.41
N GLU A 120 9.27 5.88 -12.43
CA GLU A 120 9.94 6.85 -11.56
C GLU A 120 10.31 6.26 -10.18
N GLY A 121 9.83 5.05 -9.89
CA GLY A 121 10.08 4.33 -8.64
C GLY A 121 8.94 4.39 -7.63
N HIS A 122 7.77 4.94 -7.94
CA HIS A 122 6.63 4.93 -7.01
C HIS A 122 5.91 3.58 -7.02
N LEU A 123 5.57 3.11 -5.84
CA LEU A 123 4.70 1.97 -5.62
C LEU A 123 3.24 2.45 -5.61
N ILE A 124 2.36 1.81 -6.37
CA ILE A 124 0.96 2.20 -6.54
C ILE A 124 0.06 0.99 -6.31
N HIS A 125 -0.87 1.07 -5.34
CA HIS A 125 -1.88 0.01 -5.17
C HIS A 125 -3.04 0.20 -6.13
N ILE A 126 -3.54 -0.90 -6.67
CA ILE A 126 -4.75 -0.97 -7.50
C ILE A 126 -5.72 -2.01 -6.95
N ASP A 127 -6.91 -2.08 -7.55
CA ASP A 127 -7.97 -3.02 -7.23
C ASP A 127 -8.37 -3.01 -5.74
N TYR A 128 -9.25 -2.08 -5.35
CA TYR A 128 -9.71 -1.95 -3.96
C TYR A 128 -10.99 -2.75 -3.67
N GLY A 129 -11.19 -3.88 -4.34
CA GLY A 129 -12.41 -4.68 -4.24
C GLY A 129 -12.77 -5.16 -2.83
N PHE A 130 -11.78 -5.26 -1.93
CA PHE A 130 -11.98 -5.66 -0.54
C PHE A 130 -11.35 -4.64 0.43
N TRP A 131 -12.20 -3.97 1.19
CA TRP A 131 -11.83 -2.96 2.18
C TRP A 131 -12.81 -2.93 3.36
N LEU A 132 -12.40 -2.28 4.46
CA LEU A 132 -13.13 -2.18 5.71
C LEU A 132 -13.52 -3.55 6.27
N SER A 133 -14.82 -3.84 6.37
CA SER A 133 -15.31 -5.12 6.91
C SER A 133 -15.50 -6.20 5.83
N SER A 134 -15.21 -5.91 4.57
CA SER A 134 -15.28 -6.92 3.51
C SER A 134 -14.02 -7.78 3.46
N SER A 135 -14.18 -9.08 3.20
CA SER A 135 -13.10 -10.05 3.11
C SER A 135 -13.35 -11.02 1.96
N PRO A 136 -12.32 -11.46 1.24
CA PRO A 136 -12.43 -12.59 0.33
C PRO A 136 -12.88 -13.83 1.12
N LYS A 137 -14.06 -14.36 0.80
CA LYS A 137 -14.58 -15.67 1.27
C LYS A 137 -14.61 -15.91 2.80
N ASN A 138 -14.68 -14.87 3.64
CA ASN A 138 -14.63 -14.97 5.12
C ASN A 138 -13.39 -15.71 5.66
N LEU A 139 -12.33 -15.80 4.87
CA LEU A 139 -11.23 -16.71 5.14
C LEU A 139 -10.33 -16.23 6.31
N GLY A 140 -10.39 -14.95 6.72
CA GLY A 140 -9.70 -14.47 7.93
C GLY A 140 -8.16 -14.53 7.89
N PHE A 141 -7.55 -14.82 6.72
CA PHE A 141 -6.11 -15.06 6.60
C PHE A 141 -5.25 -13.78 6.60
N GLU A 142 -5.80 -12.60 6.31
CA GLU A 142 -5.02 -11.37 6.27
C GLU A 142 -5.11 -10.60 7.58
N THR A 143 -4.26 -11.00 8.52
CA THR A 143 -4.04 -10.35 9.82
C THR A 143 -2.98 -9.24 9.76
N ALA A 144 -2.17 -9.20 8.70
CA ALA A 144 -1.14 -8.18 8.52
C ALA A 144 -1.77 -6.78 8.33
N PRO A 145 -1.26 -5.74 9.01
CA PRO A 145 -1.72 -4.36 8.83
C PRO A 145 -1.57 -3.84 7.39
N PHE A 146 -0.49 -4.21 6.72
CA PHE A 146 -0.21 -3.92 5.32
C PHE A 146 0.83 -4.89 4.76
N LYS A 147 1.03 -4.89 3.43
CA LYS A 147 2.04 -5.74 2.79
C LYS A 147 3.42 -5.11 2.91
N LEU A 148 4.33 -5.75 3.65
CA LEU A 148 5.74 -5.36 3.74
C LEU A 148 6.62 -6.61 3.62
N THR A 149 7.04 -6.92 2.39
CA THR A 149 7.85 -8.11 2.10
C THR A 149 9.34 -7.84 2.26
N SER A 150 10.13 -8.88 2.48
CA SER A 150 11.60 -8.82 2.40
C SER A 150 12.10 -8.14 1.12
N GLU A 151 11.48 -8.36 -0.05
CA GLU A 151 11.88 -7.72 -1.32
C GLU A 151 11.68 -6.19 -1.31
N ILE A 152 10.61 -5.71 -0.67
CA ILE A 152 10.36 -4.26 -0.49
C ILE A 152 11.42 -3.67 0.44
N ILE A 153 11.70 -4.35 1.56
CA ILE A 153 12.71 -3.93 2.54
C ILE A 153 14.12 -3.93 1.92
N GLU A 154 14.41 -4.88 1.03
CA GLU A 154 15.69 -4.97 0.34
C GLU A 154 15.95 -3.76 -0.56
N VAL A 155 14.91 -3.24 -1.24
CA VAL A 155 14.99 -1.98 -2.01
C VAL A 155 15.26 -0.80 -1.10
N MET A 156 14.76 -0.80 0.14
CA MET A 156 15.08 0.22 1.14
C MET A 156 16.52 0.10 1.65
N GLY A 157 17.22 -1.00 1.38
CA GLY A 157 18.59 -1.22 1.86
C GLY A 157 18.68 -2.12 3.11
N GLY A 158 17.58 -2.73 3.54
CA GLY A 158 17.53 -3.61 4.72
C GLY A 158 16.93 -2.95 5.95
N VAL A 159 16.67 -3.75 6.99
CA VAL A 159 15.98 -3.29 8.21
C VAL A 159 16.78 -2.33 9.07
N ASP A 160 18.10 -2.36 8.97
CA ASP A 160 19.01 -1.48 9.73
C ASP A 160 19.43 -0.25 8.91
N SER A 161 18.83 -0.02 7.74
CA SER A 161 19.19 1.08 6.85
C SER A 161 18.52 2.42 7.25
N ASP A 162 19.21 3.52 6.96
CA ASP A 162 18.67 4.88 7.14
C ASP A 162 17.35 5.09 6.39
N MET A 163 17.23 4.46 5.22
CA MET A 163 16.04 4.53 4.37
C MET A 163 14.86 3.74 4.95
N PHE A 164 15.11 2.64 5.65
CA PHE A 164 14.06 1.94 6.42
C PHE A 164 13.64 2.73 7.66
N LEU A 165 14.58 3.38 8.36
CA LEU A 165 14.25 4.33 9.43
C LEU A 165 13.43 5.51 8.89
N TYR A 166 13.79 6.02 7.71
CA TYR A 166 13.03 7.06 7.04
C TYR A 166 11.60 6.59 6.73
N TYR A 167 11.41 5.37 6.21
CA TYR A 167 10.08 4.76 6.03
C TYR A 167 9.25 4.76 7.33
N LYS A 168 9.83 4.28 8.44
CA LYS A 168 9.15 4.29 9.75
C LYS A 168 8.79 5.72 10.21
N SER A 169 9.69 6.68 10.00
CA SER A 169 9.43 8.09 10.32
C SER A 169 8.27 8.68 9.51
N LEU A 170 8.12 8.27 8.24
CA LEU A 170 7.01 8.69 7.38
C LEU A 170 5.68 8.09 7.84
N LEU A 171 5.68 6.82 8.28
CA LEU A 171 4.48 6.20 8.87
C LEU A 171 4.02 6.99 10.10
N LEU A 172 4.94 7.28 11.02
CA LEU A 172 4.62 8.05 12.22
C LEU A 172 4.04 9.43 11.87
N ARG A 173 4.77 10.20 11.06
CA ARG A 173 4.32 11.54 10.64
C ARG A 173 2.98 11.49 9.91
N GLY A 174 2.77 10.48 9.09
CA GLY A 174 1.53 10.26 8.36
C GLY A 174 0.34 9.95 9.27
N ILE A 175 0.52 9.13 10.32
CA ILE A 175 -0.54 8.87 11.31
C ILE A 175 -0.80 10.10 12.17
N MET A 176 0.25 10.80 12.62
CA MET A 176 0.10 12.05 13.38
C MET A 176 -0.70 13.10 12.59
N ALA A 177 -0.37 13.28 11.30
CA ALA A 177 -1.13 14.15 10.41
C ALA A 177 -2.58 13.66 10.26
N ALA A 178 -2.78 12.37 9.97
CA ALA A 178 -4.11 11.79 9.77
C ALA A 178 -5.01 11.94 11.01
N ARG A 179 -4.43 11.79 12.20
CA ARG A 179 -5.09 11.96 13.49
C ARG A 179 -5.63 13.37 13.69
N LYS A 180 -4.95 14.42 13.21
CA LYS A 180 -5.44 15.81 13.33
C LYS A 180 -6.73 16.06 12.58
N HIS A 181 -6.95 15.38 11.45
CA HIS A 181 -8.11 15.60 10.58
C HIS A 181 -9.00 14.37 10.43
N TYR A 182 -8.92 13.41 11.36
CA TYR A 182 -9.60 12.11 11.28
C TYR A 182 -11.10 12.23 11.03
N ARG A 183 -11.75 13.28 11.58
CA ARG A 183 -13.17 13.58 11.40
C ARG A 183 -13.58 13.70 9.93
N ARG A 184 -12.73 14.27 9.06
CA ARG A 184 -13.02 14.40 7.63
C ARG A 184 -13.25 13.02 6.99
N ILE A 185 -12.47 12.02 7.38
CA ILE A 185 -12.52 10.66 6.83
C ILE A 185 -13.65 9.85 7.50
N VAL A 186 -13.74 9.91 8.83
CA VAL A 186 -14.74 9.16 9.58
C VAL A 186 -16.16 9.62 9.21
N SER A 187 -16.41 10.92 9.08
CA SER A 187 -17.73 11.43 8.70
C SER A 187 -18.16 11.02 7.28
N LEU A 188 -17.22 10.91 6.34
CA LEU A 188 -17.53 10.35 5.02
C LEU A 188 -17.93 8.88 5.13
N ALA A 189 -17.22 8.09 5.93
CA ALA A 189 -17.56 6.69 6.17
C ALA A 189 -18.92 6.54 6.88
N GLU A 190 -19.27 7.43 7.81
CA GLU A 190 -20.59 7.47 8.46
C GLU A 190 -21.72 7.71 7.45
N ILE A 191 -21.54 8.71 6.58
CA ILE A 191 -22.51 9.03 5.52
C ILE A 191 -22.66 7.84 4.56
N MET A 192 -21.53 7.28 4.10
CA MET A 192 -21.52 6.15 3.17
C MET A 192 -22.09 4.86 3.78
N SER A 193 -21.98 4.67 5.10
CA SER A 193 -22.52 3.50 5.80
C SER A 193 -24.05 3.55 5.90
N THR A 194 -24.62 4.75 5.98
CA THR A 194 -26.06 4.95 6.21
C THR A 194 -26.90 4.42 5.05
N GLY A 195 -27.66 3.35 5.29
CA GLY A 195 -28.53 2.72 4.28
C GLY A 195 -27.80 1.92 3.19
N SER A 196 -26.48 1.70 3.34
CA SER A 196 -25.68 0.99 2.35
C SER A 196 -25.90 -0.53 2.41
N LYS A 197 -26.00 -1.14 1.23
CA LYS A 197 -26.03 -2.60 1.06
C LYS A 197 -24.65 -3.18 0.72
N MET A 198 -23.60 -2.35 0.73
CA MET A 198 -22.25 -2.76 0.36
C MET A 198 -21.65 -3.67 1.44
N GLN A 199 -20.93 -4.71 1.02
CA GLN A 199 -20.31 -5.67 1.94
C GLN A 199 -19.28 -5.03 2.89
N CYS A 200 -18.62 -3.94 2.47
CA CYS A 200 -17.64 -3.24 3.29
C CYS A 200 -18.25 -2.59 4.55
N PHE A 201 -19.56 -2.28 4.54
CA PHE A 201 -20.32 -1.75 5.68
C PHE A 201 -21.25 -2.79 6.31
N ARG A 202 -21.00 -4.08 6.10
CA ARG A 202 -21.84 -5.16 6.66
C ARG A 202 -21.95 -5.12 8.19
N ALA A 203 -20.93 -4.63 8.89
CA ALA A 203 -20.94 -4.45 10.34
C ALA A 203 -21.49 -3.08 10.78
N GLY A 204 -22.00 -2.27 9.83
CA GLY A 204 -22.67 -0.99 10.08
C GLY A 204 -21.82 -0.01 10.87
N ILE A 205 -22.32 0.39 12.04
CA ILE A 205 -21.65 1.35 12.93
C ILE A 205 -20.31 0.83 13.48
N GLU A 206 -20.17 -0.49 13.66
CA GLU A 206 -18.92 -1.08 14.15
C GLU A 206 -17.79 -0.95 13.13
N THR A 207 -18.10 -0.96 11.83
CA THR A 207 -17.12 -0.67 10.77
C THR A 207 -16.53 0.73 10.94
N VAL A 208 -17.39 1.72 11.20
CA VAL A 208 -16.99 3.12 11.37
C VAL A 208 -16.22 3.31 12.68
N ARG A 209 -16.69 2.72 13.79
CA ARG A 209 -15.97 2.76 15.08
C ARG A 209 -14.59 2.13 14.99
N SER A 210 -14.48 1.01 14.28
CA SER A 210 -13.20 0.35 14.01
C SER A 210 -12.29 1.22 13.14
N LEU A 211 -12.83 1.95 12.16
CA LEU A 211 -12.07 2.94 11.39
C LEU A 211 -11.56 4.08 12.28
N GLU A 212 -12.42 4.65 13.12
CA GLU A 212 -12.06 5.72 14.05
C GLU A 212 -10.96 5.27 15.03
N SER A 213 -11.05 4.06 15.58
CA SER A 213 -10.06 3.56 16.55
C SER A 213 -8.65 3.45 15.97
N ARG A 214 -8.51 3.21 14.65
CA ARG A 214 -7.21 3.14 13.96
C ARG A 214 -6.50 4.49 13.84
N PHE A 215 -7.16 5.62 14.13
CA PHE A 215 -6.51 6.93 14.19
C PHE A 215 -5.82 7.21 15.52
N HIS A 216 -5.97 6.33 16.53
CA HIS A 216 -5.26 6.43 17.82
C HIS A 216 -5.40 7.81 18.50
N ILE A 217 -6.62 8.35 18.49
CA ILE A 217 -6.92 9.73 18.89
C ILE A 217 -6.53 10.02 20.34
N SER A 218 -6.52 9.02 21.22
CA SER A 218 -6.22 9.16 22.65
C SER A 218 -4.78 8.79 23.03
N SER A 219 -3.95 8.37 22.07
CA SER A 219 -2.58 7.91 22.35
C SER A 219 -1.59 9.07 22.49
N THR A 220 -0.52 8.91 23.27
CA THR A 220 0.60 9.87 23.27
C THR A 220 1.49 9.67 22.05
N ASP A 221 2.40 10.60 21.78
CA ASP A 221 3.34 10.49 20.66
C ASP A 221 4.30 9.30 20.86
N GLU A 222 4.71 9.01 22.10
CA GLU A 222 5.54 7.84 22.43
C GLU A 222 4.78 6.52 22.20
N GLN A 223 3.50 6.48 22.58
CA GLN A 223 2.64 5.32 22.30
C GLN A 223 2.43 5.14 20.80
N LEU A 224 2.32 6.24 20.05
CA LEU A 224 2.16 6.18 18.60
C LEU A 224 3.41 5.64 17.90
N GLN A 225 4.59 5.99 18.39
CA GLN A 225 5.84 5.40 17.93
C GLN A 225 5.84 3.87 18.14
N GLN A 226 5.46 3.40 19.33
CA GLN A 226 5.37 1.96 19.62
C GLN A 226 4.32 1.26 18.74
N ILE A 227 3.21 1.92 18.45
CA ILE A 227 2.19 1.41 17.52
C ILE A 227 2.80 1.25 16.12
N VAL A 228 3.50 2.27 15.60
CA VAL A 228 4.16 2.18 14.29
C VAL A 228 5.15 1.02 14.25
N ASP A 229 5.96 0.86 15.29
CA ASP A 229 6.91 -0.25 15.40
C ASP A 229 6.19 -1.61 15.33
N SER A 230 5.13 -1.77 16.13
CA SER A 230 4.30 -2.99 16.12
C SER A 230 3.61 -3.23 14.77
N LEU A 231 3.16 -2.19 14.07
CA LEU A 231 2.55 -2.32 12.75
C LEU A 231 3.57 -2.81 11.72
N VAL A 232 4.80 -2.29 11.76
CA VAL A 232 5.88 -2.69 10.87
C VAL A 232 6.31 -4.13 11.16
N ASP A 233 6.50 -4.49 12.42
CA ASP A 233 6.89 -5.84 12.82
C ASP A 233 5.79 -6.88 12.50
N GLY A 234 4.53 -6.53 12.72
CA GLY A 234 3.39 -7.40 12.37
C GLY A 234 3.13 -7.53 10.86
N SER A 235 3.67 -6.61 10.06
CA SER A 235 3.57 -6.63 8.60
C SER A 235 4.77 -7.30 7.94
N ARG A 236 5.94 -7.31 8.60
CA ARG A 236 7.17 -7.91 8.09
C ARG A 236 7.04 -9.42 7.98
N ASP A 237 7.23 -9.92 6.76
CA ASP A 237 7.34 -11.36 6.45
C ASP A 237 6.22 -12.23 7.04
N ASN A 238 5.02 -11.68 7.19
CA ASN A 238 3.90 -12.45 7.72
C ASN A 238 3.65 -13.68 6.83
N TYR A 239 3.80 -14.87 7.42
CA TYR A 239 3.69 -16.16 6.75
C TYR A 239 2.39 -16.31 5.95
N THR A 240 1.31 -15.67 6.43
CA THR A 240 0.01 -15.65 5.76
C THR A 240 0.04 -14.95 4.41
N THR A 241 0.76 -13.84 4.28
CA THR A 241 0.87 -13.08 3.03
C THR A 241 1.67 -13.84 1.97
N ARG A 242 2.75 -14.53 2.37
CA ARG A 242 3.54 -15.38 1.46
C ARG A 242 2.73 -16.59 1.00
N PHE A 243 2.00 -17.22 1.92
CA PHE A 243 1.09 -18.33 1.59
C PHE A 243 -0.04 -17.87 0.67
N TYR A 244 -0.58 -16.67 0.87
CA TYR A 244 -1.62 -16.10 0.02
C TYR A 244 -1.12 -15.74 -1.38
N ASP A 245 0.07 -15.14 -1.51
CA ASP A 245 0.72 -14.93 -2.82
C ASP A 245 0.94 -16.26 -3.54
N SER A 246 1.31 -17.31 -2.80
CA SER A 246 1.49 -18.66 -3.33
C SER A 246 0.15 -19.30 -3.71
N PHE A 247 -0.89 -19.14 -2.89
CA PHE A 247 -2.23 -19.63 -3.17
C PHE A 247 -2.84 -18.97 -4.41
N GLN A 248 -2.70 -17.65 -4.55
CA GLN A 248 -3.10 -16.89 -5.74
C GLN A 248 -2.32 -17.36 -6.97
N TYR A 249 -1.01 -17.62 -6.83
CA TYR A 249 -0.19 -18.21 -7.88
C TYR A 249 -0.73 -19.58 -8.33
N TYR A 250 -1.12 -20.45 -7.40
CA TYR A 250 -1.65 -21.79 -7.71
C TYR A 250 -3.09 -21.78 -8.24
N THR A 251 -3.95 -20.87 -7.78
CA THR A 251 -5.39 -20.87 -8.12
C THR A 251 -5.72 -20.04 -9.36
N ASN A 252 -5.04 -18.92 -9.57
CA ASN A 252 -5.34 -18.01 -10.68
C ASN A 252 -4.31 -18.06 -11.82
N GLY A 253 -3.32 -18.95 -11.75
CA GLY A 253 -2.39 -19.22 -12.85
C GLY A 253 -1.59 -17.99 -13.29
N ILE A 254 -1.38 -17.03 -12.39
CA ILE A 254 -0.66 -15.80 -12.69
C ILE A 254 0.84 -16.16 -12.74
N HIS A 255 1.29 -16.59 -13.93
CA HIS A 255 2.67 -16.92 -14.29
C HIS A 255 3.59 -15.72 -14.20
#